data_AF-L8EZV1-F1
#
_entry.id   AF-L8EZV1-F1
#
_cell.length_a   1.000
_cell.length_b   1.000
_cell.length_c   1.000
_cell.angle_alpha   90.00
_cell.angle_beta   90.00
_cell.angle_gamma   90.00
#
_symmetry.space_group_name_H-M   'P 1'
#
loop_
_entity.id
_entity.type
_entity.pdbx_description
1 polymer ?
#
loop_
_entity_poly.entity_id
_entity_poly.type
_entity_poly.pdbx_seq_one_letter_code
_entity_poly.pdbx_strand_id
1 'polypeptide(L)' 'MEKVIDDDMAAYAHSLRANGVPVLQIASKLVINSGMDKGEHPLVATVYHVLAKDDVTDPTA' A
#
# COMPACT_ATOMS: atom_id res chain seq x y z
N MET A 1 -15.88 -7.91 2.53
CA MET A 1 -14.65 -8.47 3.11
C MET A 1 -13.51 -7.65 2.55
N GLU A 2 -13.35 -6.45 3.08
CA GLU A 2 -12.40 -5.46 2.55
C GLU A 2 -11.00 -5.87 3.02
N LYS A 3 -10.11 -6.22 2.08
CA LYS A 3 -8.69 -6.45 2.38
C LYS A 3 -8.08 -5.09 2.69
N VAL A 4 -8.13 -4.71 3.95
CA VAL A 4 -7.53 -3.48 4.45
C VAL A 4 -6.05 -3.79 4.69
N ILE A 5 -5.20 -3.36 3.76
CA ILE A 5 -3.81 -3.04 4.13
C ILE A 5 -3.93 -2.02 5.26
N ASP A 6 -3.24 -2.24 6.37
CA ASP A 6 -3.29 -1.36 7.55
C ASP A 6 -2.87 0.07 7.15
N ASP A 7 -3.45 1.10 7.77
CA ASP A 7 -3.17 2.51 7.43
C ASP A 7 -1.67 2.81 7.60
N ASP A 8 -1.02 2.17 8.57
CA ASP A 8 0.43 2.23 8.79
C ASP A 8 1.24 1.71 7.59
N MET A 9 0.76 0.65 6.92
CA MET A 9 1.41 0.14 5.72
C MET A 9 1.20 1.03 4.51
N ALA A 10 0.03 1.67 4.40
CA ALA A 10 -0.23 2.65 3.35
C ALA A 10 0.73 3.84 3.49
N ALA A 11 0.89 4.36 4.71
CA ALA A 11 1.83 5.43 5.02
C ALA A 11 3.29 5.04 4.72
N TYR A 12 3.68 3.79 5.04
CA TYR A 12 5.02 3.29 4.71
C TYR A 12 5.23 3.12 3.20
N ALA A 13 4.22 2.62 2.47
CA ALA A 13 4.25 2.51 1.01
C ALA A 13 4.43 3.90 0.36
N HIS A 14 3.70 4.91 0.83
CA HIS A 14 3.83 6.29 0.38
C HIS A 14 5.22 6.85 0.65
N SER A 15 5.76 6.62 1.85
CA SER A 15 7.10 7.07 2.22
C SER A 15 8.16 6.47 1.28
N LEU A 16 8.07 5.17 0.97
CA LEU A 16 8.97 4.54 0.01
C LEU A 16 8.80 5.09 -1.41
N ARG A 17 7.56 5.35 -1.83
CA ARG A 17 7.30 5.93 -3.16
C ARG A 17 7.84 7.35 -3.29
N ALA A 18 7.68 8.17 -2.25
CA ALA A 18 8.24 9.52 -2.16
C ALA A 18 9.78 9.52 -2.18
N ASN A 19 10.39 8.47 -1.63
CA ASN A 19 11.84 8.24 -1.71
C ASN A 19 12.31 7.70 -3.08
N GLY A 20 11.41 7.56 -4.07
CA GLY A 20 11.74 7.08 -5.41
C GLY A 20 11.85 5.56 -5.54
N VAL A 21 11.39 4.80 -4.54
CA VAL A 21 11.42 3.33 -4.60
C VAL A 21 10.36 2.82 -5.58
N PRO A 22 10.70 1.91 -6.51
CA PRO A 22 9.73 1.32 -7.42
C PRO A 22 8.67 0.51 -6.67
N VAL A 23 7.40 0.60 -7.11
CA VAL A 23 6.25 -0.11 -6.49
C VAL A 23 6.50 -1.61 -6.33
N LEU A 24 7.17 -2.23 -7.30
CA LEU A 24 7.53 -3.64 -7.24
C LEU A 24 8.41 -3.95 -6.03
N GLN A 25 9.39 -3.10 -5.73
CA GLN A 25 10.24 -3.24 -4.55
C GLN A 25 9.52 -2.88 -3.25
N ILE A 26 8.56 -1.94 -3.31
CA ILE A 26 7.70 -1.61 -2.17
C ILE A 26 6.88 -2.83 -1.75
N ALA A 27 6.24 -3.52 -2.69
CA ALA A 27 5.47 -4.73 -2.42
C ALA A 27 6.30 -5.83 -1.75
N SER A 28 7.56 -6.02 -2.18
CA SER A 28 8.47 -7.00 -1.57
C SER A 28 9.05 -6.56 -0.21
N LYS A 29 8.99 -5.28 0.13
CA LYS A 29 9.48 -4.74 1.42
C LYS A 29 8.37 -4.63 2.46
N LEU A 30 7.13 -4.46 2.00
CA LEU A 30 5.95 -4.37 2.82
C LEU A 30 5.59 -5.75 3.38
N VAL A 31 5.24 -5.81 4.66
CA VAL A 31 4.71 -7.01 5.32
C VAL A 31 3.37 -6.67 5.93
N ILE A 32 2.34 -7.44 5.59
CA ILE A 32 0.99 -7.29 6.11
C ILE A 32 1.02 -7.52 7.61
N ASN A 33 0.71 -6.48 8.40
CA ASN A 33 0.77 -6.57 9.86
C ASN A 33 -0.58 -6.90 10.52
N SER A 34 -1.65 -6.96 9.72
CA SER A 34 -3.04 -7.04 10.17
C SER A 34 -3.90 -7.98 9.32
N GLY A 35 -5.00 -8.47 9.89
CA GLY A 35 -5.97 -9.33 9.22
C GLY A 35 -5.51 -10.78 8.98
N MET A 36 -6.20 -11.45 8.04
CA MET A 36 -6.02 -12.87 7.73
C MET A 36 -4.70 -13.17 7.00
N ASP A 37 -4.19 -12.20 6.23
CA ASP A 37 -2.96 -12.31 5.45
C ASP A 37 -1.72 -11.79 6.23
N LYS A 38 -1.82 -11.70 7.57
CA LYS A 38 -0.75 -11.18 8.42
C LYS A 38 0.53 -12.01 8.29
N GLY A 39 1.65 -11.33 8.09
CA GLY A 39 2.98 -11.90 7.87
C GLY A 39 3.32 -12.08 6.39
N GLU A 40 2.37 -11.91 5.47
CA GLU A 40 2.61 -12.05 4.03
C GLU A 40 2.96 -10.72 3.36
N HIS A 41 3.59 -10.80 2.20
CA HIS A 41 3.84 -9.64 1.35
C HIS A 41 2.58 -9.30 0.54
N PRO A 42 2.18 -8.01 0.50
CA PRO A 42 1.04 -7.62 -0.32
C PRO A 42 1.36 -7.78 -1.80
N LEU A 43 0.33 -8.08 -2.59
CA LEU A 43 0.45 -8.11 -4.05
C LEU A 43 0.73 -6.71 -4.58
N VAL A 44 1.50 -6.66 -5.68
CA VAL A 44 1.80 -5.40 -6.40
C VAL A 44 0.54 -4.64 -6.77
N ALA A 45 -0.51 -5.34 -7.22
CA ALA A 45 -1.80 -4.74 -7.54
C ALA A 45 -2.46 -4.08 -6.32
N THR A 46 -2.36 -4.71 -5.14
CA THR A 46 -2.87 -4.14 -3.89
C THR A 46 -2.10 -2.88 -3.50
N VAL A 47 -0.78 -2.86 -3.67
CA VAL A 47 0.03 -1.66 -3.42
C VAL A 47 -0.33 -0.54 -4.39
N TYR A 48 -0.57 -0.84 -5.67
CA TYR A 48 -1.09 0.15 -6.62
C TYR A 48 -2.44 0.71 -6.21
N HIS A 49 -3.35 -0.15 -5.73
CA HIS A 49 -4.68 0.28 -5.29
C HIS A 49 -4.62 1.18 -4.05
N VAL A 50 -3.72 0.88 -3.12
CA VAL A 50 -3.49 1.71 -1.92
C VAL A 50 -2.89 3.06 -2.32
N LEU A 51 -1.80 3.06 -3.08
CA LEU A 51 -1.18 4.29 -3.56
C LEU A 51 -2.18 5.14 -4.37
N ALA A 52 -3.05 4.51 -5.18
CA ALA A 52 -4.07 5.21 -5.95
C ALA A 52 -5.26 5.69 -5.11
N LYS A 53 -5.61 5.04 -3.98
CA LYS A 53 -6.70 5.47 -3.10
C LYS A 53 -6.33 6.74 -2.32
N ASP A 54 -5.06 6.93 -1.98
CA ASP A 54 -4.55 8.17 -1.40
C ASP A 54 -4.54 9.32 -2.43
N ASP A 55 -4.15 9.05 -3.69
CA ASP A 55 -4.28 10.02 -4.80
C ASP A 55 -5.76 10.36 -5.12
N VAL A 56 -6.71 9.50 -4.74
CA VAL A 56 -8.16 9.72 -4.87
C VAL A 56 -8.76 10.28 -3.56
N THR A 57 -8.00 11.14 -2.88
CA THR A 57 -8.58 12.16 -2.01
C THR A 57 -8.56 13.51 -2.73
N ASP A 58 -9.48 13.60 -3.71
CA ASP A 58 -9.95 14.80 -4.42
C ASP A 58 -9.09 15.33 -5.60
N PRO A 59 -9.65 15.24 -6.82
CA PRO A 59 -9.78 16.44 -7.63
C PRO A 59 -11.24 16.64 -8.05
N THR A 60 -11.98 17.42 -7.27
CA THR A 60 -13.12 18.29 -7.62
C THR A 60 -14.13 17.75 -8.64
N ALA A 61 -15.34 17.41 -8.20
CA ALA A 61 -16.61 17.76 -8.87
C ALA A 61 -17.84 17.42 -7.99
#